data_AF-A0A2G4GBZ3-F1
#
_entry.id   AF-A0A2G4GBZ3-F1
#
_cell.length_a   1.000
_cell.length_b   1.000
_cell.length_c   1.000
_cell.angle_alpha   90.00
_cell.angle_beta   90.00
_cell.angle_gamma   90.00
#
_symmetry.space_group_name_H-M   'P 1'
#
loop_
_entity.id
_entity.type
_entity.pdbx_description
1 polymer ?
#
loop_
_entity_poly.entity_id
_entity_poly.type
_entity_poly.pdbx_seq_one_letter_code
_entity_poly.pdbx_strand_id
1 'polypeptide(L)'
;MSQNEQPKPASVHTKAKNSTVTTPTDVGDFDRVKRGFIASLPTGRITDGAGRIVADVNRYDFIRAGGPAPETVNPSLWRHAQLNAHHGLFEVADGVWQVRGYDISNITFIKGTEGWVVIDPLTTEATARASYDLITAQLGHRSVTAVIYTHSHADHFGGVLGVTSQDDVDAGKCRVIAPVGFLHETIGENVIAGPAMGRRASYQFGPQLPAGPTGHVDCGLGNSVPLGPPGLIAPTEDITFTGEELVIDGVRVIFQLTPETEAPAEMNFFFPDHGWLCMAENCSHTMHNLVP
;
A
#
# COMPACT_ATOMS: atom_id res chain seq x y z
N MET A 1 6.38 -42.65 -6.51
CA MET A 1 6.33 -41.25 -6.05
C MET A 1 5.23 -41.19 -5.01
N SER A 2 5.65 -41.18 -3.74
CA SER A 2 4.86 -41.60 -2.59
C SER A 2 4.10 -40.43 -1.96
N GLN A 3 2.82 -40.69 -1.68
CA GLN A 3 1.89 -39.92 -0.86
C GLN A 3 1.52 -38.51 -1.35
N ASN A 4 0.22 -38.28 -1.34
CA ASN A 4 -0.45 -37.05 -1.72
C ASN A 4 -0.07 -35.93 -0.71
N GLU A 5 0.99 -35.17 -1.00
CA GLU A 5 1.47 -34.02 -0.22
C GLU A 5 0.54 -32.80 -0.36
N GLN A 6 -0.75 -33.01 -0.10
CA GLN A 6 -1.74 -31.94 -0.01
C GLN A 6 -1.78 -31.37 1.42
N PRO A 7 -2.15 -30.08 1.59
CA PRO A 7 -2.41 -29.50 2.90
C PRO A 7 -3.34 -30.38 3.74
N LYS A 8 -3.01 -30.55 5.02
CA LYS A 8 -3.80 -31.37 5.95
C LYS A 8 -4.84 -30.50 6.67
N PRO A 9 -5.99 -31.05 7.08
CA PRO A 9 -6.94 -30.32 7.91
C PRO A 9 -6.35 -29.85 9.24
N ALA A 10 -6.96 -28.84 9.87
CA ALA A 10 -6.57 -28.39 11.20
C ALA A 10 -6.67 -29.53 12.22
N SER A 11 -5.60 -29.73 13.00
CA SER A 11 -5.59 -30.73 14.07
C SER A 11 -6.53 -30.33 15.21
N VAL A 12 -6.86 -31.27 16.09
CA VAL A 12 -7.63 -30.98 17.32
C VAL A 12 -6.97 -29.91 18.18
N HIS A 13 -5.63 -29.85 18.20
CA HIS A 13 -4.87 -28.84 18.93
C HIS A 13 -4.95 -27.46 18.27
N THR A 14 -4.87 -27.40 16.95
CA THR A 14 -5.02 -26.15 16.17
C THR A 14 -6.41 -25.55 16.38
N LYS A 15 -7.45 -26.39 16.27
CA LYS A 15 -8.85 -25.98 16.50
C LYS A 15 -9.04 -25.44 17.92
N ALA A 16 -8.55 -26.17 18.92
CA ALA A 16 -8.62 -25.74 20.31
C ALA A 16 -7.90 -24.40 20.52
N LYS A 17 -6.71 -24.21 19.95
CA LYS A 17 -5.99 -22.93 20.04
C LYS A 17 -6.77 -21.80 19.36
N ASN A 18 -7.26 -21.99 18.14
CA ASN A 18 -8.06 -21.00 17.43
C ASN A 18 -9.35 -20.62 18.18
N SER A 19 -10.02 -21.59 18.84
CA SER A 19 -11.21 -21.30 19.65
C SER A 19 -10.95 -20.43 20.88
N THR A 20 -9.70 -20.27 21.31
CA THR A 20 -9.32 -19.39 22.43
C THR A 20 -8.93 -17.98 22.01
N VAL A 21 -8.87 -17.71 20.69
CA VAL A 21 -8.51 -16.38 20.17
C VAL A 21 -9.72 -15.46 20.26
N THR A 22 -9.59 -14.39 21.03
CA THR A 22 -10.57 -13.29 21.04
C THR A 22 -10.28 -12.35 19.88
N THR A 23 -11.24 -12.18 18.97
CA THR A 23 -11.14 -11.20 17.89
C THR A 23 -11.55 -9.82 18.39
N PRO A 24 -10.91 -8.73 17.92
CA PRO A 24 -11.39 -7.37 18.20
C PRO A 24 -12.88 -7.21 17.86
N THR A 25 -13.64 -6.61 18.77
CA THR A 25 -15.10 -6.47 18.65
C THR A 25 -15.53 -5.10 18.12
N ASP A 26 -14.59 -4.20 17.78
CA ASP A 26 -14.95 -2.90 17.20
C ASP A 26 -15.58 -3.13 15.82
N VAL A 27 -16.91 -3.12 15.77
CA VAL A 27 -17.66 -3.22 14.53
C VAL A 27 -17.42 -2.01 13.63
N GLY A 28 -16.95 -0.89 14.19
CA GLY A 28 -16.64 0.35 13.48
C GLY A 28 -15.51 0.19 12.46
N ASP A 29 -14.62 -0.80 12.57
CA ASP A 29 -13.60 -1.05 11.55
C ASP A 29 -14.22 -1.39 10.19
N PHE A 30 -15.27 -2.21 10.19
CA PHE A 30 -15.97 -2.58 8.95
C PHE A 30 -16.76 -1.41 8.35
N ASP A 31 -17.18 -0.45 9.17
CA ASP A 31 -17.79 0.77 8.69
C ASP A 31 -16.73 1.71 8.10
N ARG A 32 -15.61 1.91 8.80
CA ARG A 32 -14.48 2.75 8.36
C ARG A 32 -13.90 2.27 7.03
N VAL A 33 -13.71 0.96 6.87
CA VAL A 33 -13.12 0.40 5.65
C VAL A 33 -14.07 0.50 4.44
N LYS A 34 -15.39 0.59 4.64
CA LYS A 34 -16.36 0.75 3.53
C LYS A 34 -16.68 2.21 3.22
N ARG A 35 -16.43 3.10 4.17
CA ARG A 35 -16.77 4.52 4.07
C ARG A 35 -16.10 5.16 2.86
N GLY A 36 -16.88 5.94 2.11
CA GLY A 36 -16.39 6.72 0.98
C GLY A 36 -16.14 5.92 -0.29
N PHE A 37 -16.53 4.64 -0.38
CA PHE A 37 -16.36 3.85 -1.60
C PHE A 37 -17.02 4.52 -2.82
N ILE A 38 -16.28 4.62 -3.92
CA ILE A 38 -16.73 5.19 -5.20
C ILE A 38 -16.82 4.12 -6.27
N ALA A 39 -15.69 3.45 -6.55
CA ALA A 39 -15.58 2.52 -7.67
C ALA A 39 -14.47 1.48 -7.45
N SER A 40 -14.55 0.37 -8.18
CA SER A 40 -13.48 -0.62 -8.27
C SER A 40 -13.13 -0.89 -9.74
N LEU A 41 -11.96 -1.47 -9.99
CA LEU A 41 -11.57 -1.94 -11.32
C LEU A 41 -12.54 -3.05 -11.74
N PRO A 42 -13.23 -2.93 -12.89
CA PRO A 42 -14.28 -3.88 -13.28
C PRO A 42 -13.82 -5.35 -13.34
N THR A 43 -12.54 -5.58 -13.64
CA THR A 43 -11.96 -6.92 -13.76
C THR A 43 -11.36 -7.45 -12.47
N GLY A 44 -11.09 -6.58 -11.47
CA GLY A 44 -10.27 -6.91 -10.30
C GLY A 44 -8.84 -7.35 -10.64
N ARG A 45 -8.37 -7.14 -11.87
CA ARG A 45 -7.06 -7.59 -12.35
C ARG A 45 -6.28 -6.43 -12.95
N ILE A 46 -4.99 -6.42 -12.65
CA ILE A 46 -4.03 -5.46 -13.19
C ILE A 46 -2.97 -6.26 -13.95
N THR A 47 -2.67 -5.83 -15.17
CA THR A 47 -1.64 -6.41 -16.03
C THR A 47 -0.60 -5.38 -16.40
N ASP A 48 0.63 -5.83 -16.65
CA ASP A 48 1.65 -4.97 -17.22
C ASP A 48 1.50 -4.82 -18.75
N GLY A 49 2.38 -4.02 -19.36
CA GLY A 49 2.40 -3.80 -20.82
C GLY A 49 2.68 -5.05 -21.66
N ALA A 50 3.15 -6.14 -21.05
CA ALA A 50 3.33 -7.45 -21.70
C ALA A 50 2.14 -8.40 -21.49
N GLY A 51 1.09 -7.96 -20.79
CA GLY A 51 -0.11 -8.75 -20.48
C GLY A 51 0.07 -9.74 -19.33
N ARG A 52 1.16 -9.65 -18.55
CA ARG A 52 1.37 -10.51 -17.36
C ARG A 52 0.52 -9.99 -16.21
N ILE A 53 -0.05 -10.89 -15.41
CA ILE A 53 -0.84 -10.52 -14.22
C ILE A 53 0.12 -9.98 -13.16
N VAL A 54 -0.08 -8.71 -12.77
CA VAL A 54 0.67 -8.00 -11.72
C VAL A 54 -0.05 -8.13 -10.39
N ALA A 55 -1.37 -7.92 -10.38
CA ALA A 55 -2.23 -8.10 -9.21
C ALA A 55 -3.59 -8.68 -9.63
N ASP A 56 -4.17 -9.54 -8.79
CA ASP A 56 -5.52 -10.10 -8.97
C ASP A 56 -6.22 -10.17 -7.62
N VAL A 57 -7.08 -9.18 -7.34
CA VAL A 57 -7.80 -9.09 -6.06
C VAL A 57 -8.93 -10.11 -5.95
N ASN A 58 -9.35 -10.72 -7.06
CA ASN A 58 -10.41 -11.75 -7.05
C ASN A 58 -9.92 -13.04 -6.38
N ARG A 59 -8.59 -13.24 -6.30
CA ARG A 59 -7.99 -14.36 -5.55
C ARG A 59 -8.42 -14.39 -4.08
N TYR A 60 -8.86 -13.27 -3.52
CA TYR A 60 -9.31 -13.12 -2.14
C TYR A 60 -10.83 -13.01 -1.99
N ASP A 61 -11.63 -13.31 -3.03
CA ASP A 61 -13.10 -13.30 -2.95
C ASP A 61 -13.65 -14.25 -1.88
N PHE A 62 -12.96 -15.36 -1.60
CA PHE A 62 -13.33 -16.30 -0.54
C PHE A 62 -13.26 -15.68 0.86
N ILE A 63 -12.50 -14.59 1.03
CA ILE A 63 -12.45 -13.79 2.27
C ILE A 63 -13.53 -12.71 2.23
N ARG A 64 -13.64 -12.01 1.09
CA ARG A 64 -14.58 -10.90 0.87
C ARG A 64 -16.05 -11.32 0.94
N ALA A 65 -16.35 -12.55 0.56
CA ALA A 65 -17.68 -13.16 0.71
C ALA A 65 -18.13 -13.23 2.17
N GLY A 66 -17.21 -13.05 3.12
CA GLY A 66 -17.48 -13.06 4.56
C GLY A 66 -17.64 -14.48 5.11
N GLY A 67 -18.17 -14.56 6.32
CA GLY A 67 -18.39 -15.81 7.04
C GLY A 67 -17.35 -16.09 8.13
N PRO A 68 -17.55 -17.18 8.90
CA PRO A 68 -16.71 -17.53 10.03
C PRO A 68 -15.29 -17.90 9.57
N ALA A 69 -14.31 -17.66 10.44
CA ALA A 69 -12.93 -18.06 10.18
C ALA A 69 -12.84 -19.58 9.96
N PRO A 70 -12.19 -20.04 8.88
CA PRO A 70 -11.89 -21.45 8.71
C PRO A 70 -11.05 -21.99 9.88
N GLU A 71 -11.24 -23.25 10.25
CA GLU A 71 -10.51 -23.88 11.37
C GLU A 71 -8.98 -23.85 11.19
N THR A 72 -8.52 -23.71 9.95
CA THR A 72 -7.11 -23.65 9.53
C THR A 72 -6.50 -22.24 9.57
N VAL A 73 -7.30 -21.20 9.85
CA VAL A 73 -6.86 -19.80 9.89
C VAL A 73 -7.08 -19.23 11.29
N ASN A 74 -6.14 -18.43 11.79
CA ASN A 74 -6.32 -17.73 13.05
C ASN A 74 -7.52 -16.76 12.94
N PRO A 75 -8.51 -16.77 13.86
CA PRO A 75 -9.69 -15.92 13.75
C PRO A 75 -9.41 -14.41 13.72
N SER A 76 -8.37 -13.93 14.42
CA SER A 76 -7.97 -12.52 14.39
C SER A 76 -7.38 -12.13 13.04
N LEU A 77 -6.52 -12.99 12.47
CA LEU A 77 -6.00 -12.80 11.12
C LEU A 77 -7.11 -12.86 10.08
N TRP A 78 -8.10 -13.76 10.23
CA TRP A 78 -9.23 -13.83 9.31
C TRP A 78 -10.05 -12.54 9.29
N ARG A 79 -10.36 -11.97 10.47
CA ARG A 79 -11.02 -10.66 10.58
C ARG A 79 -10.19 -9.56 9.91
N HIS A 80 -8.87 -9.56 10.13
CA HIS A 80 -7.97 -8.58 9.53
C HIS A 80 -7.93 -8.70 8.00
N ALA A 81 -7.82 -9.92 7.48
CA ALA A 81 -7.88 -10.22 6.06
C ALA A 81 -9.21 -9.78 5.42
N GLN A 82 -10.33 -9.92 6.14
CA GLN A 82 -11.63 -9.41 5.69
C GLN A 82 -11.65 -7.87 5.58
N LEU A 83 -10.97 -7.16 6.47
CA LEU A 83 -10.81 -5.70 6.36
C LEU A 83 -9.95 -5.35 5.15
N ASN A 84 -8.77 -5.96 5.02
CA ASN A 84 -7.86 -5.68 3.91
C ASN A 84 -8.45 -6.04 2.54
N ALA A 85 -9.29 -7.07 2.46
CA ALA A 85 -9.99 -7.47 1.24
C ALA A 85 -10.96 -6.41 0.69
N HIS A 86 -11.17 -5.27 1.35
CA HIS A 86 -11.87 -4.14 0.77
C HIS A 86 -10.94 -3.30 -0.11
N HIS A 87 -11.21 -3.29 -1.41
CA HIS A 87 -10.41 -2.59 -2.42
C HIS A 87 -11.25 -1.62 -3.25
N GLY A 88 -10.57 -0.71 -3.95
CA GLY A 88 -11.20 0.28 -4.81
C GLY A 88 -10.72 1.70 -4.54
N LEU A 89 -11.41 2.65 -5.17
CA LEU A 89 -11.28 4.08 -4.96
C LEU A 89 -12.25 4.51 -3.85
N PHE A 90 -11.72 5.23 -2.88
CA PHE A 90 -12.46 5.75 -1.73
C PHE A 90 -12.19 7.25 -1.56
N GLU A 91 -13.23 8.02 -1.27
CA GLU A 91 -13.10 9.38 -0.74
C GLU A 91 -12.84 9.31 0.77
N VAL A 92 -11.71 9.87 1.19
CA VAL A 92 -11.28 9.89 2.61
C VAL A 92 -11.75 11.19 3.28
N ALA A 93 -11.63 12.29 2.56
CA ALA A 93 -12.09 13.62 2.94
C ALA A 93 -12.39 14.43 1.66
N ASP A 94 -13.03 15.59 1.80
CA ASP A 94 -13.27 16.48 0.66
C ASP A 94 -11.95 16.86 0.00
N GLY A 95 -11.77 16.50 -1.28
CA GLY A 95 -10.52 16.74 -1.99
C GLY A 95 -9.42 15.68 -1.80
N VAL A 96 -9.68 14.59 -1.06
CA VAL A 96 -8.72 13.50 -0.80
C VAL A 96 -9.31 12.15 -1.11
N TRP A 97 -8.64 11.42 -1.99
CA TRP A 97 -9.01 10.06 -2.37
C TRP A 97 -7.88 9.08 -2.16
N GLN A 98 -8.22 7.84 -1.85
CA GLN A 98 -7.28 6.73 -1.80
C GLN A 98 -7.73 5.61 -2.71
N VAL A 99 -6.78 5.04 -3.43
CA VAL A 99 -6.97 3.73 -4.06
C VAL A 99 -6.28 2.69 -3.18
N ARG A 100 -7.04 1.68 -2.76
CA ARG A 100 -6.63 0.68 -1.77
C ARG A 100 -6.79 -0.74 -2.30
N GLY A 101 -5.93 -1.64 -1.84
CA GLY A 101 -6.05 -3.09 -2.04
C GLY A 101 -5.70 -3.59 -3.45
N TYR A 102 -5.15 -2.75 -4.33
CA TYR A 102 -4.55 -3.19 -5.61
C TYR A 102 -3.05 -3.44 -5.54
N ASP A 103 -2.47 -3.12 -4.40
CA ASP A 103 -1.08 -3.28 -4.00
C ASP A 103 -1.06 -3.52 -2.48
N ILE A 104 0.10 -3.74 -1.87
CA ILE A 104 0.22 -3.86 -0.42
C ILE A 104 -0.02 -2.52 0.28
N SER A 105 0.42 -1.42 -0.33
CA SER A 105 0.25 -0.06 0.17
C SER A 105 -0.97 0.64 -0.45
N ASN A 106 -1.27 1.84 0.04
CA ASN A 106 -2.29 2.72 -0.53
C ASN A 106 -1.63 3.83 -1.33
N ILE A 107 -2.28 4.27 -2.40
CA ILE A 107 -1.93 5.51 -3.11
C ILE A 107 -2.97 6.56 -2.81
N THR A 108 -2.52 7.76 -2.42
CA THR A 108 -3.40 8.88 -2.09
C THR A 108 -3.31 9.95 -3.16
N PHE A 109 -4.46 10.49 -3.57
CA PHE A 109 -4.59 11.61 -4.49
C PHE A 109 -5.26 12.78 -3.77
N ILE A 110 -4.55 13.90 -3.68
CA ILE A 110 -5.06 15.16 -3.14
C ILE A 110 -5.26 16.13 -4.30
N LYS A 111 -6.47 16.69 -4.42
CA LYS A 111 -6.79 17.67 -5.45
C LYS A 111 -6.11 19.00 -5.13
N GLY A 112 -5.13 19.37 -5.95
CA GLY A 112 -4.54 20.69 -5.94
C GLY A 112 -5.31 21.70 -6.79
N THR A 113 -4.72 22.87 -6.99
CA THR A 113 -5.28 23.94 -7.83
C THR A 113 -5.22 23.60 -9.32
N GLU A 114 -4.12 23.01 -9.78
CA GLU A 114 -3.87 22.67 -11.19
C GLU A 114 -4.05 21.16 -11.44
N GLY A 115 -3.60 20.32 -10.51
CA GLY A 115 -3.43 18.89 -10.72
C GLY A 115 -3.71 18.02 -9.50
N TRP A 116 -3.05 16.87 -9.47
CA TRP A 116 -2.99 15.98 -8.32
C TRP A 116 -1.66 16.10 -7.61
N VAL A 117 -1.71 16.19 -6.28
CA VAL A 117 -0.60 15.83 -5.40
C VAL A 117 -0.79 14.36 -5.04
N VAL A 118 0.14 13.52 -5.46
CA VAL A 118 0.11 12.07 -5.21
C VAL A 118 1.01 11.75 -4.04
N ILE A 119 0.54 10.89 -3.13
CA ILE A 119 1.36 10.32 -2.05
C ILE A 119 1.46 8.82 -2.29
N ASP A 120 2.69 8.34 -2.25
CA ASP A 120 3.09 6.93 -2.31
C ASP A 120 2.52 6.16 -3.51
N PRO A 121 3.15 6.27 -4.69
CA PRO A 121 2.66 5.65 -5.91
C PRO A 121 2.93 4.14 -5.98
N LEU A 122 2.64 3.38 -4.91
CA LEU A 122 2.60 1.91 -4.88
C LEU A 122 3.95 1.22 -5.24
N THR A 123 3.96 -0.12 -5.38
CA THR A 123 5.18 -0.90 -5.65
C THR A 123 5.58 -0.93 -7.12
N THR A 124 4.62 -0.85 -8.05
CA THR A 124 4.89 -1.05 -9.48
C THR A 124 4.19 -0.03 -10.36
N GLU A 125 4.78 0.26 -11.52
CA GLU A 125 4.17 1.16 -12.50
C GLU A 125 2.73 0.75 -12.85
N ALA A 126 2.47 -0.55 -13.01
CA ALA A 126 1.17 -1.06 -13.43
C ALA A 126 0.08 -0.84 -12.38
N THR A 127 0.38 -1.03 -11.09
CA THR A 127 -0.58 -0.81 -10.00
C THR A 127 -0.89 0.67 -9.84
N ALA A 128 0.13 1.52 -9.92
CA ALA A 128 -0.03 2.97 -9.85
C ALA A 128 -0.79 3.54 -11.05
N ARG A 129 -0.48 3.07 -12.27
CA ARG A 129 -1.20 3.43 -13.50
C ARG A 129 -2.68 3.08 -13.41
N ALA A 130 -2.99 1.84 -13.03
CA ALA A 130 -4.38 1.39 -12.91
C ALA A 130 -5.16 2.21 -11.85
N SER A 131 -4.49 2.62 -10.78
CA SER A 131 -5.06 3.49 -9.75
C SER A 131 -5.33 4.91 -10.27
N TYR A 132 -4.38 5.48 -11.02
CA TYR A 132 -4.52 6.78 -11.66
C TYR A 132 -5.58 6.81 -12.77
N ASP A 133 -5.68 5.74 -13.55
CA ASP A 133 -6.74 5.56 -14.55
C ASP A 133 -8.12 5.43 -13.88
N LEU A 134 -8.21 4.70 -12.75
CA LEU A 134 -9.44 4.55 -12.00
C LEU A 134 -9.96 5.90 -11.47
N ILE A 135 -9.12 6.71 -10.83
CA ILE A 135 -9.53 8.03 -10.36
C ILE A 135 -9.84 8.98 -11.53
N THR A 136 -9.07 8.91 -12.62
CA THR A 136 -9.31 9.68 -13.85
C THR A 136 -10.69 9.36 -14.45
N ALA A 137 -11.09 8.08 -14.47
CA ALA A 137 -12.39 7.66 -14.97
C ALA A 137 -13.57 8.18 -14.13
N GLN A 138 -13.36 8.39 -12.82
CA GLN A 138 -14.42 8.84 -11.91
C GLN A 138 -14.48 10.36 -11.74
N LEU A 139 -13.33 11.03 -11.70
CA LEU A 139 -13.22 12.45 -11.33
C LEU A 139 -12.70 13.34 -12.47
N GLY A 140 -12.40 12.75 -13.62
CA GLY A 140 -11.81 13.42 -14.77
C GLY A 140 -10.28 13.49 -14.67
N HIS A 141 -9.67 13.71 -15.84
CA HIS A 141 -8.22 13.79 -15.95
C HIS A 141 -7.67 15.06 -15.29
N ARG A 142 -6.57 14.91 -14.55
CA ARG A 142 -5.70 16.01 -14.08
C ARG A 142 -4.26 15.53 -14.09
N SER A 143 -3.34 16.37 -14.52
CA SER A 143 -1.91 16.07 -14.47
C SER A 143 -1.43 15.92 -13.02
N VAL A 144 -0.38 15.13 -12.80
CA VAL A 144 0.29 15.04 -11.50
C VAL A 144 1.31 16.17 -11.39
N THR A 145 1.14 17.04 -10.41
CA THR A 145 1.96 18.24 -10.19
C THR A 145 3.01 18.01 -9.09
N ALA A 146 2.76 17.04 -8.22
CA ALA A 146 3.75 16.58 -7.25
C ALA A 146 3.52 15.11 -6.87
N VAL A 147 4.62 14.44 -6.56
CA VAL A 147 4.64 13.14 -5.89
C VAL A 147 5.39 13.31 -4.56
N ILE A 148 4.82 12.81 -3.48
CA ILE A 148 5.44 12.76 -2.15
C ILE A 148 5.71 11.29 -1.82
N TYR A 149 6.95 10.94 -1.49
CA TYR A 149 7.28 9.67 -0.87
C TYR A 149 7.30 9.85 0.64
N THR A 150 6.46 9.11 1.36
CA THR A 150 6.45 9.15 2.82
C THR A 150 7.76 8.63 3.40
N HIS A 151 8.30 7.56 2.82
CA HIS A 151 9.51 6.89 3.30
C HIS A 151 10.19 6.02 2.22
N SER A 152 11.32 5.41 2.57
CA SER A 152 12.25 4.74 1.66
C SER A 152 11.95 3.28 1.27
N HIS A 153 10.73 2.77 1.46
CA HIS A 153 10.37 1.41 1.01
C HIS A 153 9.73 1.37 -0.38
N ALA A 154 9.99 0.27 -1.10
CA ALA A 154 9.68 0.14 -2.52
C ALA A 154 8.17 0.22 -2.84
N ASP A 155 7.31 -0.17 -1.92
CA ASP A 155 5.86 -0.04 -2.05
C ASP A 155 5.33 1.39 -1.88
N HIS A 156 6.20 2.35 -1.59
CA HIS A 156 5.86 3.77 -1.45
C HIS A 156 6.47 4.66 -2.53
N PHE A 157 7.35 4.14 -3.40
CA PHE A 157 7.88 4.90 -4.54
C PHE A 157 7.90 4.11 -5.85
N GLY A 158 7.81 2.78 -5.79
CA GLY A 158 8.11 1.87 -6.88
C GLY A 158 7.24 2.06 -8.12
N GLY A 159 6.00 2.51 -7.97
CA GLY A 159 5.11 2.79 -9.10
C GLY A 159 5.10 4.23 -9.57
N VAL A 160 6.06 5.08 -9.20
CA VAL A 160 6.10 6.50 -9.60
C VAL A 160 5.95 6.72 -11.11
N LEU A 161 6.56 5.87 -11.93
CA LEU A 161 6.44 5.95 -13.38
C LEU A 161 4.99 5.74 -13.86
N GLY A 162 4.13 5.14 -13.04
CA GLY A 162 2.70 4.93 -13.24
C GLY A 162 1.85 6.18 -13.09
N VAL A 163 2.40 7.28 -12.55
CA VAL A 163 1.66 8.53 -12.32
C VAL A 163 2.34 9.76 -12.93
N THR A 164 3.65 9.71 -13.17
CA THR A 164 4.42 10.78 -13.82
C THR A 164 5.56 10.18 -14.66
N SER A 165 6.43 11.03 -15.22
CA SER A 165 7.58 10.63 -16.03
C SER A 165 8.84 11.41 -15.63
N GLN A 166 10.02 10.85 -15.95
CA GLN A 166 11.28 11.59 -15.75
C GLN A 166 11.28 12.89 -16.57
N ASP A 167 10.77 12.87 -17.80
CA ASP A 167 10.70 14.04 -18.66
C ASP A 167 9.83 15.17 -18.06
N ASP A 168 8.71 14.81 -17.42
CA ASP A 168 7.84 15.82 -16.76
C ASP A 168 8.48 16.38 -15.49
N VAL A 169 9.24 15.56 -14.75
CA VAL A 169 10.01 16.00 -13.58
C VAL A 169 11.16 16.93 -14.01
N ASP A 170 11.94 16.54 -15.02
CA ASP A 170 13.04 17.33 -15.58
C ASP A 170 12.54 18.65 -16.19
N ALA A 171 11.33 18.65 -16.76
CA ALA A 171 10.67 19.84 -17.27
C ALA A 171 10.04 20.73 -16.16
N GLY A 172 10.12 20.33 -14.89
CA GLY A 172 9.57 21.05 -13.75
C GLY A 172 8.04 21.03 -13.66
N LYS A 173 7.36 20.13 -14.37
CA LYS A 173 5.90 19.97 -14.31
C LYS A 173 5.45 19.14 -13.12
N CYS A 174 6.33 18.28 -12.59
CA CYS A 174 6.08 17.46 -11.42
C CYS A 174 7.24 17.57 -10.44
N ARG A 175 6.97 17.97 -9.20
CA ARG A 175 7.95 17.87 -8.10
C ARG A 175 7.96 16.46 -7.52
N VAL A 176 9.11 15.99 -7.05
CA VAL A 176 9.23 14.76 -6.27
C VAL A 176 9.82 15.12 -4.92
N ILE A 177 9.06 14.90 -3.84
CA ILE A 177 9.39 15.35 -2.49
C ILE A 177 9.55 14.14 -1.58
N ALA A 178 10.62 14.09 -0.80
CA ALA A 178 10.93 12.95 0.07
C ALA A 178 11.64 13.42 1.37
N PRO A 179 11.70 12.60 2.43
CA PRO A 179 12.52 12.93 3.59
C PRO A 179 14.01 12.89 3.22
N VAL A 180 14.79 13.77 3.86
CA VAL A 180 16.25 13.74 3.77
C VAL A 180 16.78 12.33 4.04
N GLY A 181 17.75 11.90 3.22
CA GLY A 181 18.32 10.56 3.30
C GLY A 181 17.61 9.50 2.46
N PHE A 182 16.41 9.76 1.94
CA PHE A 182 15.61 8.80 1.17
C PHE A 182 16.40 8.03 0.10
N LEU A 183 17.16 8.72 -0.77
CA LEU A 183 17.93 8.06 -1.84
C LEU A 183 19.06 7.18 -1.30
N HIS A 184 19.69 7.60 -0.21
CA HIS A 184 20.75 6.80 0.41
C HIS A 184 20.19 5.48 0.93
N GLU A 185 19.08 5.55 1.65
CA GLU A 185 18.46 4.40 2.31
C GLU A 185 17.82 3.45 1.30
N THR A 186 17.10 3.98 0.31
CA THR A 186 16.50 3.20 -0.79
C THR A 186 17.52 2.30 -1.49
N ILE A 187 18.73 2.82 -1.73
CA ILE A 187 19.82 2.07 -2.37
C ILE A 187 20.59 1.22 -1.35
N GLY A 188 20.83 1.75 -0.15
CA GLY A 188 21.60 1.09 0.90
C GLY A 188 20.95 -0.22 1.37
N GLU A 189 19.65 -0.19 1.59
CA GLU A 189 18.85 -1.31 2.09
C GLU A 189 18.88 -2.51 1.11
N ASN A 190 18.72 -2.23 -0.18
CA ASN A 190 18.41 -3.28 -1.16
C ASN A 190 19.63 -3.92 -1.84
N VAL A 191 20.83 -3.36 -1.69
CA VAL A 191 21.98 -3.77 -2.51
C VAL A 191 22.80 -4.90 -1.86
N ILE A 192 23.33 -4.69 -0.64
CA ILE A 192 24.30 -5.64 -0.05
C ILE A 192 23.63 -6.95 0.39
N ALA A 193 22.47 -6.85 1.05
CA ALA A 193 21.72 -8.00 1.54
C ALA A 193 20.56 -8.41 0.60
N GLY A 194 20.38 -7.71 -0.51
CA GLY A 194 19.24 -7.86 -1.43
C GLY A 194 18.88 -9.29 -1.82
N PRO A 195 19.83 -10.13 -2.29
CA PRO A 195 19.51 -11.53 -2.64
C PRO A 195 18.98 -12.36 -1.45
N ALA A 196 19.52 -12.14 -0.25
CA ALA A 196 19.08 -12.83 0.95
C ALA A 196 17.71 -12.32 1.42
N MET A 197 17.50 -11.00 1.41
CA MET A 197 16.22 -10.35 1.73
C MET A 197 15.13 -10.81 0.76
N GLY A 198 15.36 -10.76 -0.55
CA GLY A 198 14.40 -11.20 -1.56
C GLY A 198 14.02 -12.68 -1.41
N ARG A 199 14.99 -13.56 -1.10
CA ARG A 199 14.67 -14.97 -0.83
C ARG A 199 13.82 -15.12 0.44
N ARG A 200 14.10 -14.38 1.51
CA ARG A 200 13.31 -14.42 2.75
C ARG A 200 11.92 -13.81 2.57
N ALA A 201 11.81 -12.72 1.81
CA ALA A 201 10.54 -12.10 1.43
C ALA A 201 9.62 -13.09 0.70
N SER A 202 10.17 -14.01 -0.11
CA SER A 202 9.37 -15.07 -0.76
C SER A 202 8.68 -16.04 0.21
N TYR A 203 9.14 -16.13 1.45
CA TYR A 203 8.44 -16.84 2.53
C TYR A 203 7.46 -15.93 3.27
N GLN A 204 7.90 -14.72 3.63
CA GLN A 204 7.11 -13.75 4.39
C GLN A 204 5.81 -13.36 3.67
N PHE A 205 5.90 -12.98 2.40
CA PHE A 205 4.75 -12.56 1.59
C PHE A 205 4.07 -13.72 0.84
N GLY A 206 4.66 -14.92 0.94
CA GLY A 206 4.10 -16.16 0.36
C GLY A 206 3.56 -16.08 -1.07
N PRO A 207 4.19 -15.40 -2.05
CA PRO A 207 3.63 -15.23 -3.39
C PRO A 207 3.40 -16.56 -4.15
N GLN A 208 4.06 -17.64 -3.70
CA GLN A 208 3.95 -18.99 -4.27
C GLN A 208 2.81 -19.81 -3.65
N LEU A 209 2.20 -19.34 -2.56
CA LEU A 209 1.08 -20.03 -1.93
C LEU A 209 -0.22 -19.73 -2.70
N PRO A 210 -1.05 -20.75 -3.00
CA PRO A 210 -2.37 -20.50 -3.54
C PRO A 210 -3.19 -19.71 -2.52
N ALA A 211 -4.01 -18.77 -2.99
CA ALA A 211 -4.93 -18.05 -2.09
C ALA A 211 -6.03 -19.02 -1.63
N GLY A 212 -6.25 -19.13 -0.33
CA GLY A 212 -7.28 -20.02 0.21
C GLY A 212 -7.11 -20.34 1.70
N PRO A 213 -8.09 -21.03 2.32
CA PRO A 213 -8.10 -21.33 3.76
C PRO A 213 -6.91 -22.15 4.28
N THR A 214 -6.18 -22.84 3.39
CA THR A 214 -4.99 -23.63 3.71
C THR A 214 -3.73 -23.10 3.00
N GLY A 215 -3.76 -21.84 2.55
CA GLY A 215 -2.69 -21.20 1.80
C GLY A 215 -2.55 -19.73 2.21
N HIS A 216 -2.36 -18.84 1.22
CA HIS A 216 -2.24 -17.41 1.46
C HIS A 216 -3.60 -16.79 1.81
N VAL A 217 -3.64 -15.97 2.86
CA VAL A 217 -4.86 -15.25 3.27
C VAL A 217 -4.65 -13.74 3.31
N ASP A 218 -3.49 -13.26 3.76
CA ASP A 218 -3.20 -11.83 3.95
C ASP A 218 -1.72 -11.63 4.33
N CYS A 219 -1.19 -10.41 4.17
CA CYS A 219 0.16 -10.03 4.62
C CYS A 219 0.16 -9.13 5.87
N GLY A 220 -0.98 -8.93 6.54
CA GLY A 220 -1.10 -8.02 7.67
C GLY A 220 -1.35 -6.59 7.19
N LEU A 221 -0.33 -5.92 6.63
CA LEU A 221 -0.47 -4.53 6.17
C LEU A 221 -1.47 -4.39 5.00
N GLY A 222 -1.47 -5.37 4.09
CA GLY A 222 -2.35 -5.46 2.94
C GLY A 222 -2.49 -6.91 2.46
N ASN A 223 -3.27 -7.16 1.41
CA ASN A 223 -3.56 -8.54 0.99
C ASN A 223 -2.39 -9.25 0.33
N SER A 224 -1.59 -8.55 -0.48
CA SER A 224 -0.42 -9.12 -1.16
C SER A 224 0.42 -8.06 -1.85
N VAL A 225 1.71 -8.34 -1.99
CA VAL A 225 2.63 -7.57 -2.83
C VAL A 225 2.41 -7.95 -4.31
N PRO A 226 2.32 -6.97 -5.23
CA PRO A 226 2.18 -7.23 -6.66
C PRO A 226 3.46 -7.80 -7.27
N LEU A 227 3.33 -8.36 -8.47
CA LEU A 227 4.44 -8.89 -9.25
C LEU A 227 4.92 -7.89 -10.30
N GLY A 228 6.05 -7.25 -10.04
CA GLY A 228 6.72 -6.37 -11.00
C GLY A 228 7.95 -5.72 -10.40
N PRO A 229 8.89 -5.25 -11.23
CA PRO A 229 10.01 -4.46 -10.72
C PRO A 229 9.52 -3.08 -10.27
N PRO A 230 10.04 -2.53 -9.16
CA PRO A 230 9.84 -1.13 -8.82
C PRO A 230 10.65 -0.24 -9.78
N GLY A 231 10.10 0.92 -10.08
CA GLY A 231 10.80 2.07 -10.64
C GLY A 231 11.24 3.04 -9.54
N LEU A 232 11.94 4.11 -9.94
CA LEU A 232 12.37 5.17 -9.04
C LEU A 232 12.62 6.44 -9.87
N ILE A 233 12.09 7.56 -9.40
CA ILE A 233 12.51 8.90 -9.82
C ILE A 233 13.10 9.56 -8.58
N ALA A 234 14.31 10.11 -8.72
CA ALA A 234 15.00 10.80 -7.63
C ALA A 234 14.17 11.99 -7.13
N PRO A 235 14.11 12.22 -5.80
CA PRO A 235 13.52 13.44 -5.26
C PRO A 235 14.19 14.68 -5.84
N THR A 236 13.37 15.66 -6.21
CA THR A 236 13.82 17.00 -6.60
C THR A 236 14.02 17.92 -5.40
N GLU A 237 13.45 17.53 -4.25
CA GLU A 237 13.39 18.34 -3.03
C GLU A 237 13.32 17.43 -1.80
N ASP A 238 14.20 17.68 -0.84
CA ASP A 238 14.24 16.97 0.43
C ASP A 238 13.58 17.79 1.52
N ILE A 239 12.81 17.13 2.38
CA ILE A 239 12.39 17.69 3.67
C ILE A 239 13.49 17.41 4.69
N THR A 240 14.00 18.45 5.33
CA THR A 240 15.26 18.41 6.09
C THR A 240 15.09 18.65 7.59
N PHE A 241 13.95 19.18 8.04
CA PHE A 241 13.64 19.32 9.47
C PHE A 241 12.14 19.22 9.78
N THR A 242 11.81 18.82 11.01
CA THR A 242 10.42 18.82 11.50
C THR A 242 9.88 20.24 11.64
N GLY A 243 8.68 20.46 11.13
CA GLY A 243 8.04 21.77 11.05
C GLY A 243 8.35 22.51 9.74
N GLU A 244 9.11 21.92 8.84
CA GLU A 244 9.26 22.42 7.48
C GLU A 244 7.89 22.44 6.79
N GLU A 245 7.62 23.52 6.06
CA GLU A 245 6.30 23.81 5.48
C GLU A 245 6.46 24.09 3.99
N LEU A 246 5.65 23.41 3.18
CA LEU A 246 5.55 23.66 1.75
C LEU A 246 4.11 23.91 1.34
N VAL A 247 3.94 24.75 0.32
CA VAL A 247 2.70 24.82 -0.45
C VAL A 247 2.92 24.05 -1.74
N ILE A 248 2.14 23.01 -1.95
CA ILE A 248 2.26 22.07 -3.06
C ILE A 248 0.95 22.14 -3.83
N ASP A 249 0.96 22.78 -5.00
CA ASP A 249 -0.23 22.97 -5.84
C ASP A 249 -1.42 23.55 -5.05
N GLY A 250 -1.14 24.57 -4.23
CA GLY A 250 -2.12 25.23 -3.36
C GLY A 250 -2.47 24.50 -2.07
N VAL A 251 -1.94 23.29 -1.84
CA VAL A 251 -2.13 22.51 -0.61
C VAL A 251 -0.98 22.80 0.36
N ARG A 252 -1.30 23.34 1.54
CA ARG A 252 -0.32 23.62 2.59
C ARG A 252 -0.04 22.37 3.41
N VAL A 253 1.24 22.04 3.57
CA VAL A 253 1.71 20.81 4.22
C VAL A 253 2.82 21.13 5.22
N ILE A 254 2.67 20.66 6.45
CA ILE A 254 3.70 20.75 7.50
C ILE A 254 4.25 19.34 7.74
N PHE A 255 5.54 19.16 7.58
CA PHE A 255 6.19 17.87 7.69
C PHE A 255 6.76 17.62 9.08
N GLN A 256 6.76 16.36 9.49
CA GLN A 256 7.43 15.88 10.70
C GLN A 256 8.34 14.74 10.30
N LEU A 257 9.66 14.96 10.36
CA LEU A 257 10.62 13.89 10.16
C LEU A 257 10.54 12.91 11.33
N THR A 258 10.49 11.62 11.00
CA THR A 258 10.45 10.49 11.92
C THR A 258 11.45 9.42 11.49
N PRO A 259 12.75 9.75 11.38
CA PRO A 259 13.74 8.77 10.96
C PRO A 259 13.86 7.63 11.98
N GLU A 260 14.30 6.46 11.52
CA GLU A 260 14.49 5.25 12.34
C GLU A 260 13.21 4.78 13.05
N THR A 261 12.06 4.96 12.40
CA THR A 261 10.78 4.43 12.87
C THR A 261 10.39 3.17 12.12
N GLU A 262 9.53 3.25 11.11
CA GLU A 262 9.28 2.13 10.20
C GLU A 262 10.43 2.00 9.20
N ALA A 263 10.88 3.14 8.66
CA ALA A 263 12.05 3.23 7.79
C ALA A 263 13.15 4.17 8.33
N PRO A 264 14.40 4.03 7.87
CA PRO A 264 15.49 4.95 8.23
C PRO A 264 15.20 6.41 7.82
N ALA A 265 14.60 6.61 6.64
CA ALA A 265 14.13 7.90 6.15
C ALA A 265 12.61 7.89 6.00
N GLU A 266 11.90 8.56 6.92
CA GLU A 266 10.44 8.60 6.97
C GLU A 266 9.93 9.95 7.51
N MET A 267 8.74 10.35 7.07
CA MET A 267 8.08 11.55 7.56
C MET A 267 6.54 11.44 7.59
N ASN A 268 5.95 11.92 8.69
CA ASN A 268 4.52 12.25 8.75
C ASN A 268 4.29 13.64 8.14
N PHE A 269 3.05 13.95 7.79
CA PHE A 269 2.70 15.34 7.46
C PHE A 269 1.25 15.70 7.78
N PHE A 270 1.08 16.96 8.17
CA PHE A 270 -0.16 17.57 8.61
C PHE A 270 -0.62 18.62 7.60
N PHE A 271 -1.91 18.63 7.29
CA PHE A 271 -2.56 19.58 6.39
C PHE A 271 -3.37 20.58 7.21
N PRO A 272 -2.77 21.68 7.68
CA PRO A 272 -3.35 22.56 8.69
C PRO A 272 -4.66 23.23 8.29
N ASP A 273 -4.85 23.51 7.00
CA ASP A 273 -6.06 24.19 6.51
C ASP A 273 -7.30 23.27 6.50
N HIS A 274 -7.08 21.96 6.57
CA HIS A 274 -8.13 20.94 6.55
C HIS A 274 -8.21 20.09 7.82
N GLY A 275 -7.18 20.13 8.67
CA GLY A 275 -7.06 19.28 9.85
C GLY A 275 -6.81 17.81 9.52
N TRP A 276 -6.25 17.49 8.34
CA TRP A 276 -5.89 16.12 7.97
C TRP A 276 -4.49 15.77 8.47
N LEU A 277 -4.29 14.50 8.82
CA LEU A 277 -3.03 13.97 9.29
C LEU A 277 -2.71 12.69 8.53
N CYS A 278 -1.58 12.68 7.82
CA CYS A 278 -1.00 11.48 7.25
C CYS A 278 0.11 10.98 8.18
N MET A 279 -0.06 9.77 8.69
CA MET A 279 0.85 9.14 9.65
C MET A 279 1.85 8.20 8.97
N ALA A 280 2.13 8.40 7.68
CA ALA A 280 3.00 7.54 6.88
C ALA A 280 2.70 6.05 7.17
N GLU A 281 3.71 5.29 7.61
CA GLU A 281 3.54 3.93 8.09
C GLU A 281 3.77 3.76 9.60
N ASN A 282 4.17 4.83 10.28
CA ASN A 282 4.22 4.93 11.74
C ASN A 282 2.94 4.49 12.48
N CYS A 283 1.77 4.70 11.88
CA CYS A 283 0.48 4.33 12.47
C CYS A 283 -0.45 3.66 11.47
N SER A 284 -0.42 2.33 11.47
CA SER A 284 -1.33 1.47 10.73
C SER A 284 -2.24 0.67 11.67
N HIS A 285 -3.20 -0.08 11.12
CA HIS A 285 -4.14 -0.90 11.90
C HIS A 285 -3.55 -2.27 12.31
N THR A 286 -2.23 -2.38 12.42
CA THR A 286 -1.50 -3.56 12.89
C THR A 286 -0.31 -3.16 13.75
N MET A 287 0.15 -4.06 14.62
CA MET A 287 1.47 -3.92 15.21
C MET A 287 2.50 -4.11 14.09
N HIS A 288 3.38 -3.12 13.90
CA HIS A 288 4.40 -3.16 12.86
C HIS A 288 5.68 -3.88 13.33
N ASN A 289 6.55 -4.19 12.38
CA ASN A 289 7.83 -4.82 12.61
C ASN A 289 8.81 -3.83 13.27
N LEU A 290 9.39 -4.26 14.39
CA LEU A 290 10.57 -3.56 14.97
C LEU A 290 11.88 -4.00 14.30
N VAL A 291 11.82 -5.05 13.49
CA VAL A 291 12.94 -5.63 12.74
C VAL A 291 12.42 -5.92 11.33
N PRO A 292 12.51 -4.93 10.42
CA PRO A 292 12.11 -5.10 9.03
C PRO A 292 13.00 -6.11 8.28
#